data_AF-A0A925S3L4-F1
#
_entry.id   AF-A0A925S3L4-F1
#
_cell.length_a   1.000
_cell.length_b   1.000
_cell.length_c   1.000
_cell.angle_alpha   90.00
_cell.angle_beta   90.00
_cell.angle_gamma   90.00
#
_symmetry.space_group_name_H-M   'P 1'
#
loop_
_entity.id
_entity.type
_entity.pdbx_description
1 polymer ?
#
loop_
_entity_poly.entity_id
_entity_poly.type
_entity_poly.pdbx_seq_one_letter_code
_entity_poly.pdbx_strand_id
1 'polypeptide(L)'
;MLGDHAAYRPVIDAFQQAVAAKDAQAVSKLVDYPFTASIGGQRTKIAAAEAFVAQYDRIVTPAIARAIGEQRYGSLFVNAKGVMFGRGEAWINGVCKDAACKNVDVRVVAIQPTDP
;
A
#
# COMPACT_ATOMS: atom_id res chain seq x y z
N MET A 1 -3.12 -7.96 11.20
CA MET A 1 -3.36 -9.41 11.39
C MET A 1 -3.61 -9.97 10.01
N LEU A 2 -3.00 -11.10 9.63
CA LEU A 2 -3.09 -11.56 8.24
C LEU A 2 -4.53 -11.86 7.82
N GLY A 3 -5.38 -12.50 8.64
CA GLY A 3 -6.72 -12.90 8.16
C GLY A 3 -6.63 -13.95 7.03
N ASP A 4 -7.69 -14.14 6.24
CA ASP A 4 -7.68 -15.07 5.11
C ASP A 4 -6.76 -14.58 3.99
N HIS A 5 -5.76 -15.38 3.62
CA HIS A 5 -4.82 -15.08 2.54
C HIS A 5 -5.52 -14.82 1.20
N ALA A 6 -6.69 -15.42 0.96
CA ALA A 6 -7.48 -15.18 -0.24
C ALA A 6 -7.93 -13.71 -0.38
N ALA A 7 -8.09 -12.99 0.74
CA ALA A 7 -8.51 -11.59 0.75
C ALA A 7 -7.43 -10.62 0.23
N TYR A 8 -6.16 -11.04 0.16
CA TYR A 8 -5.06 -10.17 -0.25
C TYR A 8 -4.96 -10.04 -1.75
N ARG A 9 -5.21 -11.14 -2.47
CA ARG A 9 -5.07 -11.18 -3.92
C ARG A 9 -5.82 -10.06 -4.65
N PRO A 10 -7.14 -9.85 -4.42
CA PRO A 10 -7.85 -8.78 -5.12
C PRO A 10 -7.30 -7.39 -4.79
N VAL A 11 -6.83 -7.15 -3.56
CA VAL A 11 -6.26 -5.85 -3.16
C VAL A 11 -4.89 -5.63 -3.79
N ILE A 12 -4.06 -6.67 -3.87
CA ILE A 12 -2.76 -6.62 -4.54
C ILE A 12 -2.95 -6.35 -6.04
N ASP A 13 -3.82 -7.11 -6.70
CA ASP A 13 -4.08 -6.96 -8.14
C ASP A 13 -4.61 -5.54 -8.44
N ALA A 14 -5.57 -5.06 -7.64
CA ALA A 14 -6.10 -3.70 -7.75
C ALA A 14 -5.02 -2.63 -7.51
N PHE A 15 -4.15 -2.83 -6.52
CA PHE A 15 -3.07 -1.90 -6.22
C PHE A 15 -2.05 -1.81 -7.36
N GLN A 16 -1.60 -2.96 -7.87
CA GLN A 16 -0.66 -3.00 -9.00
C GLN A 16 -1.27 -2.37 -10.26
N GLN A 17 -2.54 -2.68 -10.56
CA GLN A 17 -3.24 -2.10 -11.71
C GLN A 17 -3.38 -0.58 -11.58
N ALA A 18 -3.80 -0.09 -10.41
CA ALA A 18 -3.97 1.34 -10.16
C ALA A 18 -2.63 2.10 -10.27
N VAL A 19 -1.56 1.53 -9.72
CA VAL A 19 -0.21 2.11 -9.81
C VAL A 19 0.30 2.14 -11.25
N ALA A 20 0.11 1.05 -12.01
CA ALA A 20 0.49 0.98 -13.42
C ALA A 20 -0.28 1.98 -14.29
N ALA A 21 -1.56 2.20 -13.98
CA ALA A 21 -2.41 3.19 -14.64
C ALA A 21 -2.16 4.64 -14.17
N LYS A 22 -1.33 4.85 -13.14
CA LYS A 22 -1.18 6.14 -12.44
C LYS A 22 -2.51 6.70 -11.93
N ASP A 23 -3.44 5.82 -11.55
CA ASP A 23 -4.75 6.20 -11.04
C ASP A 23 -4.66 6.49 -9.53
N ALA A 24 -4.37 7.75 -9.22
CA ALA A 24 -4.27 8.24 -7.85
C ALA A 24 -5.55 8.02 -7.03
N GLN A 25 -6.73 8.09 -7.66
CA GLN A 25 -8.01 7.89 -6.98
C GLN A 25 -8.27 6.42 -6.65
N ALA A 26 -7.87 5.51 -7.53
CA ALA A 26 -7.96 4.08 -7.24
C ALA A 26 -6.97 3.68 -6.14
N VAL A 27 -5.73 4.18 -6.17
CA VAL A 27 -4.76 3.90 -5.12
C VAL A 27 -5.23 4.44 -3.76
N SER A 28 -5.74 5.68 -3.70
CA SER A 28 -6.16 6.28 -2.43
C SER A 28 -7.27 5.49 -1.73
N LYS A 29 -8.16 4.82 -2.48
CA LYS A 29 -9.23 3.97 -1.91
C LYS A 29 -8.70 2.71 -1.23
N LEU A 30 -7.49 2.27 -1.56
CA LEU A 30 -6.86 1.06 -1.00
C LEU A 30 -6.02 1.37 0.25
N VAL A 31 -5.71 2.65 0.50
CA VAL A 31 -4.86 3.08 1.61
C VAL A 31 -5.62 3.07 2.94
N ASP A 32 -4.92 2.68 3.99
CA ASP A 32 -5.39 2.85 5.37
C ASP A 32 -5.03 4.26 5.88
N TYR A 33 -6.04 5.03 6.28
CA TYR A 33 -5.87 6.40 6.78
C TYR A 33 -6.04 6.47 8.31
N PRO A 34 -5.29 7.35 8.99
CA PRO A 34 -4.28 8.27 8.45
C PRO A 34 -2.99 7.56 8.04
N PHE A 35 -2.44 7.99 6.92
CA PHE A 35 -1.27 7.39 6.29
C PHE A 35 -0.03 8.27 6.53
N THR A 36 1.15 7.67 6.72
CA THR A 36 2.41 8.45 6.79
C THR A 36 3.28 8.11 5.58
N ALA A 37 3.45 9.08 4.68
CA ALA A 37 4.35 8.97 3.54
C ALA A 37 5.73 9.52 3.90
N SER A 38 6.80 9.00 3.28
CA SER A 38 8.08 9.71 3.24
C SER A 38 8.17 10.47 1.92
N ILE A 39 8.15 11.78 1.97
CA ILE A 39 8.18 12.67 0.81
C ILE A 39 9.43 13.54 0.93
N GLY A 40 10.39 13.38 0.00
CA GLY A 40 11.64 14.13 0.02
C GLY A 40 12.46 13.91 1.31
N GLY A 41 12.42 12.71 1.89
CA GLY A 41 13.10 12.38 3.14
C GLY A 41 12.39 12.84 4.42
N GLN A 42 11.21 13.47 4.30
CA GLN A 42 10.42 13.92 5.44
C GLN A 42 9.15 13.09 5.61
N ARG A 43 8.87 12.68 6.85
CA ARG A 43 7.62 12.00 7.20
C ARG A 43 6.47 13.01 7.14
N THR A 44 5.55 12.80 6.20
CA THR A 44 4.37 13.63 5.97
C THR A 44 3.13 12.83 6.30
N LYS A 45 2.29 13.34 7.20
CA LYS A 45 0.99 12.74 7.52
C LYS A 45 -0.03 13.11 6.45
N ILE A 46 -0.64 12.10 5.87
CA ILE A 46 -1.72 12.19 4.88
C ILE A 46 -3.01 11.75 5.59
N ALA A 47 -3.90 12.69 5.84
CA ALA A 47 -5.07 12.45 6.68
C ALA A 47 -6.22 11.72 5.96
N ALA A 48 -6.33 11.89 4.64
CA ALA A 48 -7.46 11.41 3.85
C ALA A 48 -7.10 11.20 2.38
N ALA A 49 -8.04 10.64 1.62
CA ALA A 49 -7.87 10.30 0.21
C ALA A 49 -7.54 11.51 -0.67
N GLU A 50 -8.17 12.66 -0.43
CA GLU A 50 -7.96 13.90 -1.19
C GLU A 50 -6.52 14.39 -1.04
N ALA A 51 -5.98 14.34 0.18
CA ALA A 51 -4.60 14.71 0.46
C ALA A 51 -3.60 13.73 -0.18
N PHE A 52 -3.95 12.44 -0.25
CA PHE A 52 -3.13 11.44 -0.93
C PHE A 52 -3.08 11.70 -2.44
N VAL A 53 -4.23 11.93 -3.07
CA VAL A 53 -4.32 12.22 -4.51
C VAL A 53 -3.52 13.47 -4.85
N ALA A 54 -3.62 14.52 -4.05
CA ALA A 54 -2.87 15.76 -4.25
C ALA A 54 -1.34 15.59 -4.15
N GLN A 55 -0.87 14.54 -3.47
CA GLN A 55 0.56 14.25 -3.26
C GLN A 55 1.02 13.00 -4.02
N TYR A 56 0.17 12.42 -4.88
CA TYR A 56 0.38 11.08 -5.43
C TYR A 56 1.76 10.88 -6.06
N ASP A 57 2.16 11.75 -6.98
CA ASP A 57 3.46 11.61 -7.67
C ASP A 57 4.67 11.77 -6.75
N ARG A 58 4.49 12.41 -5.59
CA ARG A 58 5.53 12.55 -4.56
C ARG A 58 5.60 11.32 -3.65
N ILE A 59 4.50 10.60 -3.50
CA ILE A 59 4.39 9.37 -2.70
C ILE A 59 4.76 8.15 -3.53
N VAL A 60 4.19 8.02 -4.74
CA VAL A 60 4.39 6.92 -5.68
C VAL A 60 5.34 7.41 -6.79
N THR A 61 6.61 7.51 -6.42
CA THR A 61 7.67 7.88 -7.37
C THR A 61 7.83 6.80 -8.45
N PRO A 62 8.46 7.11 -9.61
CA PRO A 62 8.72 6.10 -10.64
C PRO A 62 9.49 4.87 -10.13
N ALA A 63 10.38 5.04 -9.15
CA ALA A 63 11.10 3.92 -8.54
C ALA A 63 10.17 3.01 -7.72
N ILE A 64 9.27 3.60 -6.94
CA ILE A 64 8.27 2.88 -6.14
C ILE A 64 7.25 2.19 -7.05
N ALA A 65 6.77 2.88 -8.09
CA ALA A 65 5.84 2.30 -9.07
C ALA A 65 6.44 1.06 -9.75
N ARG A 66 7.73 1.12 -10.12
CA ARG A 66 8.45 -0.02 -10.67
C ARG A 66 8.54 -1.17 -9.68
N ALA A 67 8.94 -0.91 -8.43
CA ALA A 67 9.02 -1.94 -7.39
C ALA A 67 7.66 -2.63 -7.13
N ILE A 68 6.56 -1.88 -7.20
CA ILE A 68 5.21 -2.42 -7.06
C ILE A 68 4.84 -3.26 -8.30
N GLY A 69 5.12 -2.78 -9.50
CA GLY A 69 4.74 -3.43 -10.76
C GLY A 69 5.56 -4.69 -11.11
N GLU A 70 6.82 -4.78 -10.69
CA GLU A 70 7.70 -5.92 -10.97
C GLU A 70 7.40 -7.15 -10.10
N GLN A 71 6.71 -6.95 -8.96
CA GLN A 71 6.46 -8.00 -7.99
C GLN A 71 5.40 -8.99 -8.51
N ARG A 72 5.79 -10.20 -8.88
CA ARG A 72 4.84 -11.25 -9.27
C ARG A 72 4.14 -11.85 -8.05
N TYR A 73 2.82 -12.06 -8.16
CA TYR A 73 2.02 -12.62 -7.05
C TYR A 73 2.57 -13.95 -6.50
N GLY A 74 3.00 -14.86 -7.40
CA GLY A 74 3.59 -16.14 -7.03
C GLY A 74 4.96 -16.06 -6.34
N SER A 75 5.58 -14.87 -6.29
CA SER A 75 6.83 -14.58 -5.58
C SER A 75 6.65 -13.57 -4.45
N LEU A 76 5.40 -13.27 -4.05
CA LEU A 76 5.15 -12.39 -2.92
C LEU A 76 5.59 -13.09 -1.63
N PHE A 77 6.49 -12.44 -0.91
CA PHE A 77 6.79 -12.82 0.46
C PHE A 77 5.60 -12.45 1.33
N VAL A 78 4.76 -13.44 1.60
CA VAL A 78 3.68 -13.36 2.57
C VAL A 78 4.22 -13.85 3.91
N ASN A 79 4.29 -12.97 4.91
CA ASN A 79 4.63 -13.35 6.27
C ASN A 79 3.64 -12.72 7.26
N ALA A 80 3.77 -13.04 8.56
CA ALA A 80 2.85 -12.56 9.60
C ALA A 80 2.62 -11.02 9.65
N LYS A 81 3.51 -10.23 9.04
CA LYS A 81 3.44 -8.76 8.97
C LYS A 81 2.69 -8.22 7.75
N GLY A 82 2.28 -9.08 6.82
CA GLY A 82 1.57 -8.70 5.59
C GLY A 82 2.35 -9.08 4.33
N VAL A 83 2.06 -8.36 3.25
CA VAL A 83 2.65 -8.53 1.93
C VAL A 83 3.55 -7.34 1.63
N MET A 84 4.82 -7.61 1.38
CA MET A 84 5.83 -6.62 1.05
C MET A 84 6.08 -6.59 -0.47
N PHE A 85 6.17 -5.38 -1.03
CA PHE A 85 6.58 -5.14 -2.41
C PHE A 85 8.01 -4.64 -2.46
N GLY A 86 8.79 -5.14 -3.43
CA GLY A 86 10.19 -4.80 -3.60
C GLY A 86 11.03 -5.15 -2.37
N ARG A 87 11.76 -4.17 -1.85
CA ARG A 87 12.59 -4.25 -0.64
C ARG A 87 11.92 -3.56 0.57
N GLY A 88 10.63 -3.22 0.46
CA GLY A 88 9.87 -2.54 1.51
C GLY A 88 9.26 -1.21 1.08
N GLU A 89 9.23 -0.94 -0.23
CA GLU A 89 8.66 0.27 -0.82
C GLU A 89 7.15 0.36 -0.59
N ALA A 90 6.44 -0.77 -0.53
CA ALA A 90 5.02 -0.80 -0.16
C ALA A 90 4.67 -2.03 0.68
N TRP A 91 3.67 -1.87 1.55
CA TRP A 91 3.16 -2.92 2.42
C TRP A 91 1.65 -2.98 2.39
N ILE A 92 1.10 -4.19 2.29
CA ILE A 92 -0.33 -4.48 2.40
C ILE A 92 -0.57 -5.38 3.61
N ASN A 93 -1.56 -5.03 4.45
CA ASN A 93 -1.89 -5.81 5.64
C ASN A 93 -3.39 -5.72 5.97
N GLY A 94 -3.87 -6.66 6.78
CA GLY A 94 -5.21 -6.66 7.34
C GLY A 94 -5.31 -5.69 8.52
N VAL A 95 -6.24 -4.75 8.40
CA VAL A 95 -6.59 -3.72 9.38
C VAL A 95 -7.96 -4.04 9.98
N CYS A 96 -8.04 -4.03 11.32
CA CYS A 96 -9.29 -4.29 12.02
C CYS A 96 -10.21 -3.08 11.95
N LYS A 97 -11.46 -3.28 11.52
CA LYS A 97 -12.49 -2.24 11.53
C LYS A 97 -13.18 -2.07 12.88
N ASP A 98 -13.06 -3.05 13.75
CA ASP A 98 -13.65 -3.05 15.08
C ASP A 98 -12.63 -3.49 16.14
N ALA A 99 -12.87 -3.10 17.39
CA ALA A 99 -12.00 -3.42 18.52
C ALA A 99 -11.88 -4.93 18.80
N ALA A 100 -12.83 -5.73 18.30
CA ALA A 100 -12.81 -7.18 18.42
C ALA A 100 -12.11 -7.88 17.24
N CYS A 101 -11.60 -7.12 16.25
CA CYS A 101 -11.00 -7.59 15.01
C CYS A 101 -11.84 -8.66 14.27
N LYS A 102 -13.17 -8.59 14.36
CA LYS A 102 -14.05 -9.55 13.66
C LYS A 102 -14.15 -9.23 12.17
N ASN A 103 -13.99 -7.95 11.82
CA ASN A 103 -13.96 -7.47 10.44
C ASN A 103 -12.55 -6.97 10.11
N VAL A 104 -11.91 -7.64 9.16
CA VAL A 104 -10.57 -7.28 8.66
C VAL A 104 -10.68 -6.78 7.23
N ASP A 105 -10.21 -5.56 7.00
CA ASP A 105 -10.02 -5.00 5.67
C ASP A 105 -8.55 -5.11 5.29
N VAL A 106 -8.26 -5.64 4.10
CA VAL A 106 -6.89 -5.61 3.56
C VAL A 106 -6.63 -4.25 2.94
N ARG A 107 -5.59 -3.56 3.40
CA ARG A 107 -5.25 -2.18 3.03
C ARG A 107 -3.77 -2.01 2.73
N VAL A 108 -3.44 -1.00 1.93
CA VAL A 108 -2.08 -0.47 1.80
C VAL A 108 -1.77 0.32 3.06
N VAL A 109 -0.80 -0.15 3.84
CA VAL A 109 -0.46 0.42 5.16
C VAL A 109 0.84 1.21 5.14
N ALA A 110 1.68 1.04 4.12
CA ALA A 110 2.88 1.84 3.92
C ALA A 110 3.23 1.97 2.43
N ILE A 111 3.74 3.15 2.07
CA ILE A 111 4.42 3.46 0.80
C ILE A 111 5.56 4.41 1.16
N GLN A 112 6.79 4.03 0.84
CA GLN A 112 7.98 4.77 1.22
C GLN A 112 9.12 4.48 0.23
N PRO A 113 10.07 5.42 0.06
CA PRO A 113 11.35 5.08 -0.53
C PRO A 113 12.05 4.05 0.37
N THR A 114 12.75 3.10 -0.23
CA THR A 114 13.78 2.37 0.50
C THR A 114 15.02 3.24 0.53
N ASP A 115 15.45 3.65 1.72
CA ASP A 115 16.75 4.30 1.86
C ASP A 115 17.86 3.38 1.33
N PRO A 116 18.94 3.93 0.73
CA PRO A 116 20.14 3.18 0.42
C PRO A 116 20.79 2.55 1.67
#